data_AF-A0A7W9JEY9-F1
#
_entry.id   AF-A0A7W9JEY9-F1
#
_cell.length_a   1.000
_cell.length_b   1.000
_cell.length_c   1.000
_cell.angle_alpha   90.00
_cell.angle_beta   90.00
_cell.angle_gamma   90.00
#
_symmetry.space_group_name_H-M   'P 1'
#
loop_
_entity.id
_entity.type
_entity.pdbx_description
1 polymer ?
#
loop_
_entity_poly.entity_id
_entity_poly.type
_entity_poly.pdbx_seq_one_letter_code
_entity_poly.pdbx_strand_id
1 'polypeptide(L)'
;MSEPVHVIRKLEKALVDDDFSWSLLLVGEDQTDKLATLTGDLRGPFSTTGDGKQITSGFSYWGIGPTIAWANATNDPFYLVMKAGAESFQRHWRQVRPHVDHGGFHFVSLGVGTGVKDRTIVADLHRYNPDMFYIPVDMSSEMLRLGTLEPVRGAGFPMAQVLPVQLDFSIADNVEQLGQMLAKLVGDEPLLYGLTGNTLANFESDLELLQTLTKVLRPQDRLLLEVASTNALNAETAKEAAEEYHQTRAFAEFVTSALRYNTDLRIELDNLDFRGEVEDDDALLVKIVWQNNTPDQIVMGLPDHTAVPLDKGDTILLYTTRKFSTDRLKKLTSACELNPIEHARSRFRRTRRPSPFGLDLLLLAPGSAQTTSSLADDIWR
;
A
#
# COMPACT_ATOMS: atom_id res chain seq x y z
N MET A 1 44.77 -10.64 16.20
CA MET A 1 43.87 -9.47 16.15
C MET A 1 42.50 -9.99 15.78
N SER A 2 41.56 -10.02 16.71
CA SER A 2 40.18 -10.45 16.45
C SER A 2 39.53 -9.41 15.55
N GLU A 3 38.97 -9.83 14.41
CA GLU A 3 38.07 -8.97 13.63
C GLU A 3 37.05 -8.32 14.56
N PRO A 4 36.77 -7.01 14.41
CA PRO A 4 35.78 -6.35 15.24
C PRO A 4 34.46 -7.11 15.07
N VAL A 5 33.95 -7.69 16.15
CA VAL A 5 32.59 -8.24 16.16
C VAL A 5 31.65 -7.09 15.85
N HIS A 6 31.15 -7.05 14.61
CA HIS A 6 30.21 -6.04 14.15
C HIS A 6 29.08 -5.92 15.17
N VAL A 7 28.77 -4.68 15.55
CA VAL A 7 27.75 -4.33 16.57
C VAL A 7 26.44 -5.10 16.35
N ILE A 8 26.07 -5.34 15.09
CA ILE A 8 24.91 -6.13 14.68
C ILE A 8 24.93 -7.55 15.26
N ARG A 9 26.06 -8.27 15.21
CA ARG A 9 26.18 -9.62 15.79
C ARG A 9 26.11 -9.63 17.32
N LYS A 10 26.47 -8.53 17.97
CA LYS A 10 26.29 -8.38 19.43
C LYS A 10 24.84 -8.11 19.78
N LEU A 11 24.16 -7.28 18.98
CA LEU A 11 22.73 -7.02 19.12
C LEU A 11 21.93 -8.29 18.90
N GLU A 12 22.20 -9.06 17.85
CA GLU A 12 21.58 -10.37 17.60
C GLU A 12 21.64 -11.25 18.85
N LYS A 13 22.83 -11.46 19.42
CA LYS A 13 23.00 -12.25 20.64
C LYS A 13 22.28 -11.68 21.87
N ALA A 14 22.19 -10.36 21.98
CA ALA A 14 21.51 -9.72 23.11
C ALA A 14 19.98 -9.82 23.01
N LEU A 15 19.44 -9.99 21.80
CA LEU A 15 18.01 -10.01 21.52
C LEU A 15 17.41 -11.42 21.43
N VAL A 16 18.24 -12.47 21.36
CA VAL A 16 17.78 -13.88 21.19
C VAL A 16 17.05 -14.45 22.41
N ASP A 17 17.30 -13.93 23.62
CA ASP A 17 16.75 -14.46 24.89
C ASP A 17 15.89 -13.43 25.67
N ASP A 18 15.45 -12.34 25.02
CA ASP A 18 14.61 -11.32 25.67
C ASP A 18 13.13 -11.52 25.34
N ASP A 19 12.28 -11.60 26.37
CA ASP A 19 10.82 -11.62 26.23
C ASP A 19 10.28 -10.25 25.74
N PHE A 20 11.11 -9.21 25.77
CA PHE A 20 10.78 -7.88 25.27
C PHE A 20 10.88 -7.79 23.73
N SER A 21 9.84 -7.27 23.08
CA SER A 21 9.74 -7.20 21.62
C SER A 21 10.53 -6.03 21.02
N TRP A 22 11.86 -6.14 21.02
CA TRP A 22 12.72 -5.18 20.32
C TRP A 22 12.48 -5.20 18.81
N SER A 23 12.60 -4.03 18.17
CA SER A 23 12.57 -3.90 16.71
C SER A 23 13.75 -3.06 16.24
N LEU A 24 14.47 -3.56 15.24
CA LEU A 24 15.44 -2.79 14.48
C LEU A 24 14.70 -2.12 13.33
N LEU A 25 14.93 -0.83 13.11
CA LEU A 25 14.34 -0.06 12.02
C LEU A 25 15.44 0.69 11.29
N LEU A 26 15.51 0.51 9.98
CA LEU A 26 16.35 1.32 9.09
C LEU A 26 15.53 2.54 8.66
N VAL A 27 16.04 3.75 8.86
CA VAL A 27 15.36 4.98 8.42
C VAL A 27 16.11 5.52 7.22
N GLY A 28 15.47 5.50 6.06
CA GLY A 28 16.09 5.82 4.77
C GLY A 28 16.00 7.28 4.34
N GLU A 29 15.16 8.08 4.99
CA GLU A 29 14.89 9.48 4.60
C GLU A 29 14.84 10.41 5.82
N ASP A 30 15.16 11.69 5.60
CA ASP A 30 15.01 12.73 6.62
C ASP A 30 13.51 12.97 6.91
N GLN A 31 13.11 12.75 8.16
CA GLN A 31 11.72 12.93 8.58
C GLN A 31 11.36 14.41 8.84
N THR A 32 12.34 15.32 8.84
CA THR A 32 12.15 16.72 9.21
C THR A 32 11.17 17.44 8.27
N ASP A 33 11.18 17.11 6.99
CA ASP A 33 10.35 17.77 5.98
C ASP A 33 8.93 17.19 5.89
N LYS A 34 8.68 15.99 6.43
CA LYS A 34 7.35 15.36 6.36
C LYS A 34 6.25 16.21 6.96
N LEU A 35 6.53 16.85 8.09
CA LEU A 35 5.57 17.73 8.72
C LEU A 35 5.31 18.97 7.85
N ALA A 36 6.35 19.53 7.23
CA ALA A 36 6.22 20.67 6.33
C ALA A 36 5.42 20.32 5.07
N THR A 37 5.62 19.12 4.50
CA THR A 37 4.82 18.62 3.38
C THR A 37 3.35 18.49 3.76
N LEU A 38 3.06 17.82 4.89
CA LEU A 38 1.68 17.66 5.36
C LEU A 38 0.99 19.01 5.62
N THR A 39 1.67 19.96 6.28
CA THR A 39 1.09 21.29 6.51
C THR A 39 1.01 22.12 5.23
N GLY A 40 1.87 21.87 4.25
CA GLY A 40 1.77 22.42 2.90
C GLY A 40 0.49 21.95 2.20
N ASP A 41 0.25 20.64 2.17
CA ASP A 41 -0.94 20.02 1.56
C ASP A 41 -2.24 20.53 2.20
N LEU A 42 -2.24 20.72 3.53
CA LEU A 42 -3.40 21.24 4.27
C LEU A 42 -3.64 22.74 4.09
N ARG A 43 -2.68 23.48 3.52
CA ARG A 43 -2.83 24.90 3.13
C ARG A 43 -3.26 25.08 1.68
N GLY A 44 -3.62 23.99 0.99
CA GLY A 44 -4.16 24.04 -0.36
C GLY A 44 -5.31 25.06 -0.51
N PRO A 45 -5.59 25.49 -1.75
CA PRO A 45 -6.60 26.52 -2.01
C PRO A 45 -8.00 26.05 -1.60
N PHE A 46 -8.95 26.99 -1.58
CA PHE A 46 -10.37 26.67 -1.46
C PHE A 46 -10.79 25.72 -2.60
N SER A 47 -11.54 24.68 -2.27
CA SER A 47 -12.12 23.77 -3.26
C SER A 47 -13.46 23.23 -2.77
N THR A 48 -14.41 23.06 -3.68
CA THR A 48 -15.66 22.33 -3.41
C THR A 48 -15.62 20.88 -3.91
N THR A 49 -14.58 20.53 -4.67
CA THR A 49 -14.43 19.24 -5.37
C THR A 49 -13.44 18.29 -4.72
N GLY A 50 -12.56 18.79 -3.85
CA GLY A 50 -11.50 18.03 -3.20
C GLY A 50 -10.12 18.25 -3.83
N ASP A 51 -9.98 19.14 -4.82
CA ASP A 51 -8.71 19.35 -5.54
C ASP A 51 -7.86 20.49 -4.90
N GLY A 52 -8.15 20.82 -3.64
CA GLY A 52 -7.51 21.91 -2.90
C GLY A 52 -6.63 21.38 -1.77
N LYS A 53 -7.16 21.42 -0.54
CA LYS A 53 -6.49 20.88 0.65
C LYS A 53 -6.55 19.37 0.65
N GLN A 54 -5.49 18.70 1.09
CA GLN A 54 -5.49 17.24 1.08
C GLN A 54 -4.63 16.58 2.16
N ILE A 55 -4.89 15.29 2.38
CA ILE A 55 -3.99 14.33 3.00
C ILE A 55 -3.50 13.42 1.88
N THR A 56 -2.24 13.57 1.47
CA THR A 56 -1.64 12.67 0.47
C THR A 56 -1.50 11.25 1.04
N SER A 57 -1.61 10.23 0.18
CA SER A 57 -1.85 8.83 0.54
C SER A 57 -0.99 8.30 1.68
N GLY A 58 0.29 8.60 1.64
CA GLY A 58 1.24 8.16 2.65
C GLY A 58 0.89 8.67 4.06
N PHE A 59 0.50 9.94 4.19
CA PHE A 59 0.13 10.52 5.47
C PHE A 59 -1.16 9.94 6.04
N SER A 60 -2.01 9.30 5.23
CA SER A 60 -3.19 8.58 5.73
C SER A 60 -2.84 7.43 6.69
N TYR A 61 -1.57 6.99 6.73
CA TYR A 61 -1.08 5.93 7.60
C TYR A 61 -0.06 6.40 8.65
N TRP A 62 0.32 7.68 8.61
CA TRP A 62 1.43 8.21 9.41
C TRP A 62 1.00 8.51 10.85
N GLY A 63 1.58 7.80 11.80
CA GLY A 63 1.34 7.96 13.23
C GLY A 63 0.46 6.87 13.85
N ILE A 64 0.37 6.90 15.18
CA ILE A 64 -0.28 5.86 15.98
C ILE A 64 -1.79 5.79 15.71
N GLY A 65 -2.47 6.95 15.68
CA GLY A 65 -3.91 7.03 15.45
C GLY A 65 -4.32 6.39 14.11
N PRO A 66 -3.72 6.83 12.98
CA PRO A 66 -4.01 6.25 11.68
C PRO A 66 -3.65 4.76 11.54
N THR A 67 -2.54 4.33 12.14
CA THR A 67 -2.15 2.90 12.13
C THR A 67 -3.20 2.03 12.82
N ILE A 68 -3.69 2.44 14.00
CA ILE A 68 -4.74 1.70 14.72
C ILE A 68 -6.05 1.73 13.93
N ALA A 69 -6.42 2.87 13.36
CA ALA A 69 -7.64 3.00 12.58
C ALA A 69 -7.61 2.11 11.32
N TRP A 70 -6.46 2.02 10.64
CA TRP A 70 -6.26 1.09 9.52
C TRP A 70 -6.38 -0.37 9.95
N ALA A 71 -5.75 -0.76 11.06
CA ALA A 71 -5.87 -2.11 11.61
C ALA A 71 -7.32 -2.46 11.93
N ASN A 72 -8.11 -1.51 12.44
CA ASN A 72 -9.54 -1.72 12.68
C ASN A 72 -10.34 -1.81 11.37
N ALA A 73 -10.07 -0.93 10.40
CA ALA A 73 -10.75 -0.92 9.10
C ALA A 73 -10.53 -2.23 8.33
N THR A 74 -9.29 -2.76 8.32
CA THR A 74 -8.98 -4.04 7.66
C THR A 74 -9.64 -5.26 8.31
N ASN A 75 -10.05 -5.15 9.57
CA ASN A 75 -10.81 -6.18 10.28
C ASN A 75 -12.34 -6.01 10.17
N ASP A 76 -12.83 -4.92 9.56
CA ASP A 76 -14.26 -4.69 9.37
C ASP A 76 -14.82 -5.66 8.31
N PRO A 77 -15.79 -6.52 8.65
CA PRO A 77 -16.35 -7.49 7.71
C PRO A 77 -17.15 -6.85 6.57
N PHE A 78 -17.48 -5.56 6.67
CA PHE A 78 -18.19 -4.80 5.64
C PHE A 78 -17.23 -4.05 4.71
N TYR A 79 -15.94 -3.94 5.04
CA TYR A 79 -14.94 -3.41 4.12
C TYR A 79 -14.51 -4.48 3.11
N LEU A 80 -15.31 -4.61 2.04
CA LEU A 80 -15.26 -5.73 1.12
C LEU A 80 -13.90 -5.91 0.44
N VAL A 81 -13.21 -4.83 0.04
CA VAL A 81 -11.89 -4.95 -0.61
C VAL A 81 -10.88 -5.64 0.30
N MET A 82 -10.84 -5.27 1.58
CA MET A 82 -9.90 -5.87 2.54
C MET A 82 -10.32 -7.28 2.93
N LYS A 83 -11.61 -7.49 3.26
CA LYS A 83 -12.13 -8.81 3.62
C LYS A 83 -11.96 -9.82 2.49
N ALA A 84 -12.49 -9.50 1.31
CA ALA A 84 -12.40 -10.38 0.15
C ALA A 84 -10.93 -10.57 -0.26
N GLY A 85 -10.09 -9.55 -0.08
CA GLY A 85 -8.65 -9.63 -0.25
C GLY A 85 -8.03 -10.68 0.65
N ALA A 86 -8.18 -10.56 1.96
CA ALA A 86 -7.62 -11.53 2.91
C ALA A 86 -8.14 -12.96 2.68
N GLU A 87 -9.45 -13.13 2.46
CA GLU A 87 -10.07 -14.45 2.24
C GLU A 87 -9.67 -15.11 0.92
N SER A 88 -9.47 -14.31 -0.15
CA SER A 88 -9.11 -14.83 -1.47
C SER A 88 -7.61 -14.92 -1.70
N PHE A 89 -6.79 -14.20 -0.92
CA PHE A 89 -5.35 -14.07 -1.15
C PHE A 89 -4.64 -15.41 -1.23
N GLN A 90 -4.87 -16.31 -0.26
CA GLN A 90 -4.22 -17.62 -0.27
C GLN A 90 -4.55 -18.43 -1.54
N ARG A 91 -5.77 -18.29 -2.08
CA ARG A 91 -6.17 -18.95 -3.32
C ARG A 91 -5.48 -18.33 -4.54
N HIS A 92 -5.39 -17.01 -4.62
CA HIS A 92 -4.67 -16.32 -5.69
C HIS A 92 -3.17 -16.62 -5.63
N TRP A 93 -2.58 -16.57 -4.44
CA TRP A 93 -1.19 -16.90 -4.20
C TRP A 93 -0.86 -18.32 -4.65
N ARG A 94 -1.72 -19.31 -4.43
CA ARG A 94 -1.50 -20.69 -4.94
C ARG A 94 -1.37 -20.78 -6.46
N GLN A 95 -1.95 -19.85 -7.22
CA GLN A 95 -1.82 -19.79 -8.68
C GLN A 95 -0.51 -19.12 -9.08
N VAL A 96 -0.09 -18.09 -8.33
CA VAL A 96 1.13 -17.32 -8.60
C VAL A 96 2.41 -18.00 -8.11
N ARG A 97 2.37 -18.63 -6.93
CA ARG A 97 3.54 -19.20 -6.24
C ARG A 97 4.41 -20.14 -7.08
N PRO A 98 3.88 -20.99 -8.00
CA PRO A 98 4.72 -21.92 -8.76
C PRO A 98 5.77 -21.20 -9.63
N HIS A 99 5.54 -19.92 -9.95
CA HIS A 99 6.45 -19.08 -10.73
C HIS A 99 7.54 -18.41 -9.88
N VAL A 100 7.50 -18.55 -8.55
CA VAL A 100 8.49 -17.99 -7.62
C VAL A 100 9.10 -19.02 -6.66
N ASP A 101 8.45 -20.18 -6.45
CA ASP A 101 8.88 -21.24 -5.52
C ASP A 101 10.31 -21.76 -5.74
N HIS A 102 10.89 -21.60 -6.94
CA HIS A 102 12.22 -22.10 -7.27
C HIS A 102 13.26 -21.01 -7.54
N GLY A 103 12.90 -19.73 -7.40
CA GLY A 103 13.81 -18.64 -7.71
C GLY A 103 14.77 -18.29 -6.58
N GLY A 104 14.54 -18.76 -5.36
CA GLY A 104 15.34 -18.35 -4.21
C GLY A 104 15.11 -16.90 -3.80
N PHE A 105 13.87 -16.40 -3.92
CA PHE A 105 13.57 -14.98 -3.73
C PHE A 105 13.74 -14.49 -2.29
N HIS A 106 14.28 -13.28 -2.13
CA HIS A 106 14.02 -12.44 -0.94
C HIS A 106 12.73 -11.65 -1.16
N PHE A 107 12.08 -11.21 -0.09
CA PHE A 107 10.78 -10.53 -0.18
C PHE A 107 10.85 -9.08 0.30
N VAL A 108 10.48 -8.15 -0.57
CA VAL A 108 10.35 -6.71 -0.27
C VAL A 108 8.86 -6.38 -0.25
N SER A 109 8.30 -6.03 0.91
CA SER A 109 6.88 -5.68 1.04
C SER A 109 6.72 -4.16 1.05
N LEU A 110 6.18 -3.59 -0.03
CA LEU A 110 5.93 -2.16 -0.18
C LEU A 110 4.54 -1.82 0.40
N GLY A 111 4.53 -1.19 1.57
CA GLY A 111 3.33 -0.94 2.36
C GLY A 111 2.89 -2.19 3.12
N VAL A 112 3.62 -2.54 4.19
CA VAL A 112 3.43 -3.79 4.95
C VAL A 112 2.02 -3.94 5.54
N GLY A 113 1.36 -2.82 5.86
CA GLY A 113 0.05 -2.82 6.48
C GLY A 113 0.03 -3.67 7.77
N THR A 114 -0.89 -4.63 7.83
CA THR A 114 -1.00 -5.55 8.98
C THR A 114 -0.14 -6.81 8.86
N GLY A 115 0.56 -7.03 7.74
CA GLY A 115 1.37 -8.22 7.49
C GLY A 115 0.59 -9.53 7.30
N VAL A 116 -0.75 -9.50 7.30
CA VAL A 116 -1.57 -10.73 7.22
C VAL A 116 -1.34 -11.48 5.90
N LYS A 117 -1.22 -10.77 4.78
CA LYS A 117 -0.94 -11.39 3.46
C LYS A 117 0.51 -11.84 3.36
N ASP A 118 1.42 -11.02 3.85
CA ASP A 118 2.87 -11.28 3.88
C ASP A 118 3.20 -12.57 4.62
N ARG A 119 2.46 -12.93 5.68
CA ARG A 119 2.57 -14.25 6.33
C ARG A 119 2.54 -15.41 5.35
N THR A 120 1.63 -15.37 4.38
CA THR A 120 1.48 -16.45 3.41
C THR A 120 2.68 -16.49 2.46
N ILE A 121 3.15 -15.33 2.01
CA ILE A 121 4.29 -15.20 1.10
C ILE A 121 5.57 -15.64 1.80
N VAL A 122 5.87 -15.08 2.98
CA VAL A 122 7.08 -15.37 3.76
C VAL A 122 7.16 -16.85 4.14
N ALA A 123 6.06 -17.45 4.58
CA ALA A 123 6.05 -18.87 4.93
C ALA A 123 6.38 -19.79 3.74
N ASP A 124 5.86 -19.48 2.55
CA ASP A 124 6.14 -20.26 1.34
C ASP A 124 7.56 -19.99 0.82
N LEU A 125 8.00 -18.73 0.73
CA LEU A 125 9.34 -18.40 0.22
C LEU A 125 10.46 -18.91 1.14
N HIS A 126 10.32 -18.77 2.46
CA HIS A 126 11.33 -19.23 3.43
C HIS A 126 11.53 -20.75 3.38
N ARG A 127 10.49 -21.50 3.01
CA ARG A 127 10.61 -22.95 2.81
C ARG A 127 11.58 -23.31 1.68
N TYR A 128 11.69 -22.46 0.66
CA TYR A 128 12.53 -22.69 -0.51
C TYR A 128 13.86 -21.90 -0.48
N ASN A 129 13.90 -20.77 0.22
CA ASN A 129 15.11 -20.02 0.54
C ASN A 129 15.18 -19.75 2.06
N PRO A 130 15.78 -20.67 2.84
CA PRO A 130 15.95 -20.48 4.30
C PRO A 130 16.84 -19.30 4.68
N ASP A 131 17.65 -18.79 3.74
CA ASP A 131 18.54 -17.64 3.93
C ASP A 131 17.90 -16.33 3.42
N MET A 132 16.62 -16.36 3.04
CA MET A 132 15.94 -15.18 2.51
C MET A 132 15.89 -14.03 3.53
N PHE A 133 15.75 -12.81 3.01
CA PHE A 133 15.45 -11.63 3.83
C PHE A 133 13.98 -11.26 3.62
N TYR A 134 13.32 -10.86 4.69
CA TYR A 134 12.03 -10.19 4.65
C TYR A 134 12.24 -8.72 4.95
N ILE A 135 12.00 -7.87 3.96
CA ILE A 135 12.26 -6.43 3.99
C ILE A 135 10.92 -5.68 3.86
N PRO A 136 10.18 -5.47 4.97
CA PRO A 136 9.00 -4.62 4.95
C PRO A 136 9.41 -3.16 4.84
N VAL A 137 8.77 -2.43 3.92
CA VAL A 137 9.00 -1.03 3.61
C VAL A 137 7.70 -0.28 3.84
N ASP A 138 7.73 0.79 4.63
CA ASP A 138 6.58 1.66 4.85
C ASP A 138 7.08 3.03 5.28
N MET A 139 6.34 4.10 4.99
CA MET A 139 6.73 5.41 5.52
C MET A 139 6.39 5.57 7.01
N SER A 140 5.46 4.74 7.51
CA SER A 140 4.97 4.75 8.89
C SER A 140 5.76 3.76 9.75
N SER A 141 6.52 4.29 10.71
CA SER A 141 7.23 3.49 11.71
C SER A 141 6.28 2.63 12.56
N GLU A 142 5.09 3.14 12.83
CA GLU A 142 4.03 2.48 13.58
C GLU A 142 3.46 1.30 12.79
N MET A 143 3.24 1.50 11.48
CA MET A 143 2.80 0.43 10.59
C MET A 143 3.86 -0.67 10.47
N LEU A 144 5.15 -0.31 10.35
CA LEU A 144 6.26 -1.28 10.38
C LEU A 144 6.27 -2.08 11.68
N ARG A 145 6.12 -1.43 12.83
CA ARG A 145 6.08 -2.12 14.13
C ARG A 145 4.90 -3.11 14.22
N LEU A 146 3.75 -2.75 13.66
CA LEU A 146 2.55 -3.59 13.66
C LEU A 146 2.66 -4.75 12.66
N GLY A 147 2.98 -4.46 11.41
CA GLY A 147 2.92 -5.41 10.29
C GLY A 147 4.12 -6.34 10.16
N THR A 148 5.28 -6.00 10.72
CA THR A 148 6.50 -6.81 10.60
C THR A 148 6.42 -8.12 11.38
N LEU A 149 5.74 -8.13 12.53
CA LEU A 149 5.72 -9.29 13.42
C LEU A 149 4.72 -10.37 12.98
N GLU A 150 3.63 -9.98 12.35
CA GLU A 150 2.55 -10.90 11.96
C GLU A 150 3.03 -12.02 11.01
N PRO A 151 3.86 -11.76 9.98
CA PRO A 151 4.38 -12.79 9.07
C PRO A 151 5.32 -13.82 9.72
N VAL A 152 6.12 -13.38 10.68
CA VAL A 152 7.25 -14.16 11.22
C VAL A 152 6.91 -14.86 12.53
N ARG A 153 5.90 -14.37 13.25
CA ARG A 153 5.43 -14.96 14.51
C ARG A 153 4.95 -16.40 14.30
N GLY A 154 5.57 -17.34 15.01
CA GLY A 154 5.21 -18.76 14.98
C GLY A 154 5.64 -19.50 13.70
N ALA A 155 6.28 -18.82 12.74
CA ALA A 155 6.76 -19.42 11.49
C ALA A 155 8.20 -19.97 11.59
N GLY A 156 8.88 -19.77 12.73
CA GLY A 156 10.30 -20.12 12.90
C GLY A 156 11.24 -19.28 12.03
N PHE A 157 10.75 -18.15 11.50
CA PHE A 157 11.53 -17.24 10.68
C PHE A 157 12.52 -16.45 11.55
N PRO A 158 13.83 -16.45 11.26
CA PRO A 158 14.82 -15.74 12.04
C PRO A 158 14.57 -14.22 12.06
N MET A 159 14.44 -13.63 13.24
CA MET A 159 14.28 -12.16 13.36
C MET A 159 15.48 -11.38 12.79
N ALA A 160 16.67 -11.99 12.74
CA ALA A 160 17.85 -11.40 12.11
C ALA A 160 17.73 -11.26 10.58
N GLN A 161 16.79 -11.97 9.95
CA GLN A 161 16.49 -11.88 8.52
C GLN A 161 15.34 -10.89 8.23
N VAL A 162 14.83 -10.21 9.26
CA VAL A 162 13.76 -9.22 9.13
C VAL A 162 14.37 -7.83 9.17
N LEU A 163 14.22 -7.08 8.07
CA LEU A 163 14.86 -5.77 7.88
C LEU A 163 13.82 -4.70 7.57
N PRO A 164 13.12 -4.15 8.59
CA PRO A 164 12.16 -3.06 8.40
C PRO A 164 12.85 -1.78 7.91
N VAL A 165 12.29 -1.18 6.88
CA VAL A 165 12.80 0.05 6.27
C VAL A 165 11.71 1.11 6.29
N GLN A 166 11.92 2.17 7.08
CA GLN A 166 11.11 3.36 7.04
C GLN A 166 11.52 4.24 5.85
N LEU A 167 10.64 4.31 4.85
CA LEU A 167 10.89 5.00 3.60
C LEU A 167 9.57 5.29 2.87
N ASP A 168 9.41 6.51 2.35
CA ASP A 168 8.37 6.82 1.39
C ASP A 168 8.76 6.35 -0.02
N PHE A 169 8.17 5.24 -0.47
CA PHE A 169 8.43 4.67 -1.79
C PHE A 169 7.72 5.39 -2.95
N SER A 170 6.95 6.46 -2.67
CA SER A 170 6.40 7.32 -3.72
C SER A 170 7.43 8.30 -4.27
N ILE A 171 8.53 8.52 -3.54
CA ILE A 171 9.62 9.41 -3.94
C ILE A 171 10.65 8.61 -4.73
N ALA A 172 10.96 9.06 -5.95
CA ALA A 172 11.87 8.33 -6.84
C ALA A 172 13.29 8.13 -6.28
N ASP A 173 13.86 9.18 -5.68
CA ASP A 173 15.19 9.12 -5.08
C ASP A 173 15.24 8.10 -3.94
N ASN A 174 14.19 8.02 -3.12
CA ASN A 174 14.06 7.04 -2.05
C ASN A 174 14.09 5.61 -2.60
N VAL A 175 13.32 5.34 -3.65
CA VAL A 175 13.27 4.02 -4.29
C VAL A 175 14.62 3.66 -4.92
N GLU A 176 15.32 4.62 -5.52
CA GLU A 176 16.67 4.41 -6.02
C GLU A 176 17.65 4.02 -4.90
N GLN A 177 17.64 4.74 -3.77
CA GLN A 177 18.47 4.42 -2.61
C GLN A 177 18.15 3.04 -2.03
N LEU A 178 16.86 2.69 -1.96
CA LEU A 178 16.42 1.35 -1.57
C LEU A 178 16.98 0.29 -2.51
N GLY A 179 16.85 0.47 -3.83
CA GLY A 179 17.39 -0.46 -4.82
C GLY A 179 18.90 -0.64 -4.71
N GLN A 180 19.65 0.44 -4.51
CA GLN A 180 21.10 0.37 -4.29
C GLN A 180 21.48 -0.37 -3.01
N MET A 181 20.73 -0.16 -1.92
CA MET A 181 20.94 -0.86 -0.65
C MET A 181 20.61 -2.36 -0.78
N LEU A 182 19.50 -2.70 -1.42
CA LEU A 182 19.11 -4.08 -1.69
C LEU A 182 20.12 -4.82 -2.57
N ALA A 183 20.60 -4.20 -3.65
CA ALA A 183 21.62 -4.79 -4.51
C ALA A 183 22.94 -5.10 -3.76
N LYS A 184 23.32 -4.26 -2.78
CA LYS A 184 24.49 -4.52 -1.92
C LYS A 184 24.22 -5.63 -0.88
N LEU A 185 22.97 -5.75 -0.43
CA LEU A 185 22.55 -6.73 0.57
C LEU A 185 22.50 -8.15 0.00
N VAL A 186 21.87 -8.32 -1.18
CA VAL A 186 21.56 -9.64 -1.76
C VAL A 186 22.34 -9.96 -3.03
N GLY A 187 23.21 -9.05 -3.50
CA GLY A 187 23.96 -9.25 -4.74
C GLY A 187 23.01 -9.46 -5.93
N ASP A 188 23.24 -10.50 -6.73
CA ASP A 188 22.41 -10.85 -7.89
C ASP A 188 21.20 -11.77 -7.55
N GLU A 189 21.00 -12.13 -6.28
CA GLU A 189 19.86 -12.96 -5.86
C GLU A 189 18.54 -12.22 -6.11
N PRO A 190 17.47 -12.92 -6.54
CA PRO A 190 16.26 -12.26 -7.01
C PRO A 190 15.38 -11.73 -5.87
N LEU A 191 14.70 -10.62 -6.13
CA LEU A 191 13.77 -9.98 -5.20
C LEU A 191 12.32 -10.11 -5.71
N LEU A 192 11.41 -10.51 -4.83
CA LEU A 192 9.98 -10.38 -5.04
C LEU A 192 9.53 -9.11 -4.35
N TYR A 193 9.19 -8.08 -5.12
CA TYR A 193 8.54 -6.88 -4.62
C TYR A 193 7.04 -7.13 -4.53
N GLY A 194 6.44 -6.91 -3.37
CA GLY A 194 4.99 -7.00 -3.16
C GLY A 194 4.39 -5.62 -2.99
N LEU A 195 3.45 -5.24 -3.86
CA LEU A 195 2.57 -4.10 -3.68
C LEU A 195 1.13 -4.62 -3.57
N THR A 196 0.80 -5.15 -2.40
CA THR A 196 -0.50 -5.80 -2.14
C THR A 196 -1.45 -4.89 -1.38
N GLY A 197 -2.74 -5.23 -1.32
CA GLY A 197 -3.73 -4.48 -0.55
C GLY A 197 -4.39 -3.32 -1.30
N ASN A 198 -4.37 -3.32 -2.63
CA ASN A 198 -4.87 -2.21 -3.45
C ASN A 198 -4.12 -0.88 -3.22
N THR A 199 -2.86 -0.94 -2.77
CA THR A 199 -2.06 0.22 -2.38
C THR A 199 -1.79 1.18 -3.56
N LEU A 200 -1.50 0.64 -4.75
CA LEU A 200 -1.31 1.43 -5.98
C LEU A 200 -2.48 2.39 -6.25
N ALA A 201 -3.69 1.96 -5.89
CA ALA A 201 -4.92 2.69 -6.19
C ALA A 201 -5.06 4.00 -5.41
N ASN A 202 -4.29 4.16 -4.34
CA ASN A 202 -4.48 5.24 -3.37
C ASN A 202 -3.56 6.44 -3.61
N PHE A 203 -2.69 6.37 -4.62
CA PHE A 203 -1.81 7.46 -5.04
C PHE A 203 -2.48 8.33 -6.09
N GLU A 204 -2.11 9.61 -6.17
CA GLU A 204 -2.67 10.52 -7.18
C GLU A 204 -2.43 10.00 -8.60
N SER A 205 -1.19 9.56 -8.89
CA SER A 205 -0.81 8.94 -10.17
C SER A 205 -0.34 7.50 -9.97
N ASP A 206 -1.17 6.55 -10.39
CA ASP A 206 -0.86 5.12 -10.42
C ASP A 206 0.31 4.81 -11.39
N LEU A 207 0.36 5.49 -12.53
CA LEU A 207 1.39 5.33 -13.54
C LEU A 207 2.75 5.80 -13.02
N GLU A 208 2.84 6.99 -12.42
CA GLU A 208 4.12 7.53 -11.94
C GLU A 208 4.70 6.67 -10.81
N LEU A 209 3.85 6.18 -9.89
CA LEU A 209 4.29 5.27 -8.86
C LEU A 209 4.80 3.96 -9.47
N LEU A 210 4.04 3.34 -10.38
CA LEU A 210 4.43 2.07 -10.97
C LEU A 210 5.72 2.20 -11.81
N GLN A 211 5.88 3.31 -12.54
CA GLN A 211 7.12 3.64 -13.25
C GLN A 211 8.30 3.80 -12.29
N THR A 212 8.10 4.48 -11.16
CA THR A 212 9.12 4.67 -10.14
C THR A 212 9.60 3.33 -9.58
N LEU A 213 8.67 2.44 -9.23
CA LEU A 213 9.00 1.09 -8.74
C LEU A 213 9.68 0.23 -9.81
N THR A 214 9.26 0.35 -11.07
CA THR A 214 9.80 -0.49 -12.15
C THR A 214 11.26 -0.17 -12.47
N LYS A 215 11.70 1.07 -12.26
CA LYS A 215 13.09 1.49 -12.51
C LYS A 215 14.13 0.73 -11.69
N VAL A 216 13.75 0.16 -10.55
CA VAL A 216 14.66 -0.61 -9.69
C VAL A 216 14.52 -2.13 -9.82
N LEU A 217 13.60 -2.59 -10.66
CA LEU A 217 13.45 -4.02 -10.95
C LEU A 217 14.55 -4.49 -11.89
N ARG A 218 15.33 -5.48 -11.44
CA ARG A 218 16.34 -6.15 -12.28
C ARG A 218 15.68 -7.29 -13.08
N PRO A 219 16.30 -7.81 -14.14
CA PRO A 219 15.71 -8.87 -14.98
C PRO A 219 15.22 -10.12 -14.23
N GLN A 220 15.89 -10.48 -13.13
CA GLN A 220 15.53 -11.60 -12.27
C GLN A 220 14.45 -11.29 -11.24
N ASP A 221 14.19 -10.01 -10.95
CA ASP A 221 13.23 -9.58 -9.95
C ASP A 221 11.80 -9.71 -10.47
N ARG A 222 10.85 -9.78 -9.55
CA ARG A 222 9.41 -9.87 -9.85
C ARG A 222 8.63 -8.85 -9.03
N LEU A 223 7.54 -8.37 -9.60
CA LEU A 223 6.56 -7.53 -8.91
C LEU A 223 5.24 -8.29 -8.77
N LEU A 224 4.80 -8.46 -7.53
CA LEU A 224 3.48 -8.97 -7.16
C LEU A 224 2.56 -7.78 -6.87
N LEU A 225 1.62 -7.53 -7.77
CA LEU A 225 0.69 -6.39 -7.69
C LEU A 225 -0.72 -6.89 -7.39
N GLU A 226 -1.35 -6.38 -6.33
CA GLU A 226 -2.75 -6.66 -6.02
C GLU A 226 -3.59 -5.39 -6.11
N VAL A 227 -4.67 -5.43 -6.91
CA VAL A 227 -5.54 -4.28 -7.16
C VAL A 227 -7.01 -4.70 -7.13
N ALA A 228 -7.87 -3.78 -6.70
CA ALA A 228 -9.31 -3.89 -6.86
C ALA A 228 -9.66 -3.63 -8.33
N SER A 229 -10.59 -4.41 -8.87
CA SER A 229 -10.98 -4.29 -10.27
C SER A 229 -12.47 -4.14 -10.49
N THR A 230 -12.81 -3.70 -11.68
CA THR A 230 -14.18 -3.58 -12.18
C THR A 230 -14.29 -4.17 -13.59
N ASN A 231 -15.51 -4.55 -13.98
CA ASN A 231 -15.85 -4.87 -15.37
C ASN A 231 -16.90 -3.91 -15.95
N ALA A 232 -17.26 -2.87 -15.21
CA ALA A 232 -18.23 -1.86 -15.62
C ALA A 232 -17.69 -0.46 -15.31
N LEU A 233 -17.80 0.43 -16.29
CA LEU A 233 -17.32 1.81 -16.26
C LEU A 233 -18.46 2.73 -16.66
N ASN A 234 -19.29 3.08 -15.68
CA ASN A 234 -20.38 4.02 -15.85
C ASN A 234 -20.68 4.70 -14.50
N ALA A 235 -21.45 5.79 -14.55
CA ALA A 235 -21.76 6.61 -13.37
C ALA A 235 -22.49 5.82 -12.26
N GLU A 236 -23.33 4.84 -12.60
CA GLU A 236 -24.00 3.99 -11.62
C GLU A 236 -22.99 3.11 -10.88
N THR A 237 -22.09 2.45 -11.61
CA THR A 237 -21.03 1.63 -11.02
C THR A 237 -20.03 2.47 -10.22
N ALA A 238 -19.72 3.70 -10.66
CA ALA A 238 -18.89 4.62 -9.89
C ALA A 238 -19.54 4.96 -8.53
N LYS A 239 -20.84 5.26 -8.53
CA LYS A 239 -21.60 5.48 -7.30
C LYS A 239 -21.64 4.24 -6.40
N GLU A 240 -21.82 3.05 -6.97
CA GLU A 240 -21.75 1.79 -6.22
C GLU A 240 -20.37 1.57 -5.59
N ALA A 241 -19.29 1.97 -6.26
CA ALA A 241 -17.94 1.87 -5.73
C ALA A 241 -17.76 2.78 -4.51
N ALA A 242 -18.24 4.03 -4.58
CA ALA A 242 -18.20 4.96 -3.44
C ALA A 242 -19.05 4.46 -2.25
N GLU A 243 -20.25 3.93 -2.54
CA GLU A 243 -21.16 3.39 -1.53
C GLU A 243 -20.58 2.16 -0.81
N GLU A 244 -19.74 1.34 -1.46
CA GLU A 244 -19.02 0.23 -0.81
C GLU A 244 -18.14 0.71 0.36
N TYR A 245 -17.49 1.86 0.22
CA TYR A 245 -16.66 2.45 1.27
C TYR A 245 -17.50 3.18 2.33
N HIS A 246 -18.53 3.92 1.90
CA HIS A 246 -19.40 4.69 2.77
C HIS A 246 -20.12 3.84 3.85
N GLN A 247 -20.43 2.57 3.53
CA GLN A 247 -21.11 1.65 4.44
C GLN A 247 -20.27 1.22 5.67
N THR A 248 -19.00 1.63 5.74
CA THR A 248 -18.05 1.10 6.72
C THR A 248 -17.59 2.20 7.68
N ARG A 249 -18.12 2.16 8.90
CA ARG A 249 -17.74 3.14 9.94
C ARG A 249 -16.25 3.08 10.26
N ALA A 250 -15.65 1.88 10.29
CA ALA A 250 -14.23 1.73 10.58
C ALA A 250 -13.35 2.39 9.50
N PHE A 251 -13.76 2.33 8.23
CA PHE A 251 -13.06 3.04 7.16
C PHE A 251 -13.23 4.56 7.26
N ALA A 252 -14.44 5.05 7.59
CA ALA A 252 -14.67 6.47 7.85
C ALA A 252 -13.80 7.00 9.01
N GLU A 253 -13.62 6.20 10.06
CA GLU A 253 -12.70 6.50 11.16
C GLU A 253 -11.23 6.47 10.69
N PHE A 254 -10.85 5.56 9.80
CA PHE A 254 -9.52 5.53 9.18
C PHE A 254 -9.23 6.77 8.33
N VAL A 255 -10.04 7.09 7.33
CA VAL A 255 -9.77 8.22 6.42
C VAL A 255 -9.74 9.57 7.14
N THR A 256 -10.42 9.69 8.29
CA THR A 256 -10.41 10.91 9.11
C THR A 256 -9.29 10.94 10.16
N SER A 257 -8.64 9.81 10.44
CA SER A 257 -7.70 9.67 11.55
C SER A 257 -6.48 10.57 11.41
N ALA A 258 -5.91 10.70 10.21
CA ALA A 258 -4.73 11.53 9.97
C ALA A 258 -5.03 13.01 10.23
N LEU A 259 -6.19 13.48 9.78
CA LEU A 259 -6.63 14.86 10.00
C LEU A 259 -6.92 15.12 11.49
N ARG A 260 -7.58 14.19 12.20
CA ARG A 260 -7.78 14.28 13.66
C ARG A 260 -6.48 14.25 14.46
N TYR A 261 -5.50 13.50 13.98
CA TYR A 261 -4.23 13.31 14.67
C TYR A 261 -3.33 14.55 14.53
N ASN A 262 -3.40 15.22 13.39
CA ASN A 262 -2.48 16.31 13.05
C ASN A 262 -3.12 17.71 13.10
N THR A 263 -4.39 17.85 13.47
CA THR A 263 -5.06 19.16 13.54
C THR A 263 -6.00 19.23 14.74
N ASP A 264 -6.46 20.44 15.07
CA ASP A 264 -7.51 20.66 16.07
C ASP A 264 -8.93 20.61 15.46
N LEU A 265 -9.05 20.28 14.17
CA LEU A 265 -10.33 20.24 13.47
C LEU A 265 -11.24 19.16 14.08
N ARG A 266 -12.43 19.58 14.49
CA ARG A 266 -13.48 18.66 14.93
C ARG A 266 -14.15 18.02 13.72
N ILE A 267 -13.90 16.74 13.52
CA ILE A 267 -14.46 15.99 12.40
C ILE A 267 -15.69 15.19 12.84
N GLU A 268 -16.84 15.61 12.35
CA GLU A 268 -18.08 14.84 12.39
C GLU A 268 -18.19 13.97 11.13
N LEU A 269 -18.56 12.70 11.28
CA LEU A 269 -18.59 11.75 10.17
C LEU A 269 -19.67 12.10 9.12
N ASP A 270 -20.71 12.81 9.52
CA ASP A 270 -21.77 13.29 8.62
C ASP A 270 -21.28 14.37 7.63
N ASN A 271 -20.09 14.93 7.87
CA ASN A 271 -19.43 15.87 6.96
C ASN A 271 -18.51 15.18 5.94
N LEU A 272 -18.51 13.85 5.90
CA LEU A 272 -17.79 13.08 4.89
C LEU A 272 -18.67 12.87 3.66
N ASP A 273 -18.07 13.08 2.49
CA ASP A 273 -18.68 12.83 1.20
C ASP A 273 -17.82 11.84 0.40
N PHE A 274 -18.47 10.78 -0.08
CA PHE A 274 -17.85 9.69 -0.84
C PHE A 274 -18.27 9.85 -2.30
N ARG A 275 -17.32 10.28 -3.14
CA ARG A 275 -17.57 10.65 -4.53
C ARG A 275 -16.98 9.60 -5.45
N GLY A 276 -17.83 8.92 -6.21
CA GLY A 276 -17.43 7.98 -7.24
C GLY A 276 -17.49 8.62 -8.62
N GLU A 277 -16.40 8.53 -9.38
CA GLU A 277 -16.32 9.01 -10.76
C GLU A 277 -15.65 8.00 -11.69
N VAL A 278 -15.93 8.11 -12.99
CA VAL A 278 -15.20 7.37 -14.02
C VAL A 278 -13.98 8.22 -14.39
N GLU A 279 -12.79 7.67 -14.21
CA GLU A 279 -11.52 8.32 -14.51
C GLU A 279 -10.98 7.77 -15.84
N ASP A 280 -10.60 8.66 -16.75
CA ASP A 280 -9.99 8.38 -18.06
C ASP A 280 -10.71 7.32 -18.92
N ASP A 281 -12.02 7.11 -18.69
CA ASP A 281 -12.83 6.05 -19.28
C ASP A 281 -12.28 4.62 -19.06
N ASP A 282 -11.38 4.41 -18.10
CA ASP A 282 -10.74 3.10 -17.85
C ASP A 282 -10.55 2.72 -16.37
N ALA A 283 -10.91 3.59 -15.43
CA ALA A 283 -10.97 3.27 -14.01
C ALA A 283 -12.20 3.88 -13.32
N LEU A 284 -12.52 3.34 -12.14
CA LEU A 284 -13.44 4.01 -11.20
C LEU A 284 -12.60 4.62 -10.09
N LEU A 285 -12.67 5.93 -9.93
CA LEU A 285 -12.04 6.66 -8.84
C LEU A 285 -13.07 6.92 -7.75
N VAL A 286 -12.67 6.72 -6.51
CA VAL A 286 -13.41 7.10 -5.32
C VAL A 286 -12.58 8.13 -4.56
N LYS A 287 -13.11 9.36 -4.45
CA LYS A 287 -12.59 10.42 -3.59
C LYS A 287 -13.40 10.46 -2.30
N ILE A 288 -12.71 10.51 -1.16
CA ILE A 288 -13.33 10.74 0.13
C ILE A 288 -12.91 12.11 0.62
N VAL A 289 -13.87 13.00 0.78
CA VAL A 289 -13.62 14.39 1.18
C VAL A 289 -14.33 14.70 2.49
N TRP A 290 -13.71 15.52 3.32
CA TRP A 290 -14.41 16.25 4.37
C TRP A 290 -14.86 17.60 3.81
N GLN A 291 -16.07 18.05 4.16
CA GLN A 291 -16.59 19.33 3.73
C GLN A 291 -17.06 20.18 4.92
N ASN A 292 -16.73 21.48 4.92
CA ASN A 292 -17.32 22.42 5.87
C ASN A 292 -18.78 22.71 5.48
N ASN A 293 -19.71 21.95 6.08
CA ASN A 293 -21.15 22.15 5.88
C ASN A 293 -21.77 23.17 6.84
N THR A 294 -20.98 23.80 7.70
CA THR A 294 -21.49 24.79 8.66
C THR A 294 -21.75 26.13 7.96
N PRO A 295 -22.65 26.98 8.49
CA PRO A 295 -22.91 28.29 7.88
C PRO A 295 -21.72 29.25 7.99
N ASP A 296 -20.80 28.99 8.92
CA ASP A 296 -19.70 29.87 9.28
C ASP A 296 -18.35 29.33 8.78
N GLN A 297 -17.35 30.21 8.74
CA GLN A 297 -15.97 29.82 8.51
C GLN A 297 -15.43 29.08 9.74
N ILE A 298 -14.76 27.95 9.52
CA ILE A 298 -14.03 27.23 10.56
C ILE A 298 -12.55 27.59 10.42
N VAL A 299 -11.83 27.65 11.54
CA VAL A 299 -10.37 27.82 11.53
C VAL A 299 -9.75 26.53 12.04
N MET A 300 -8.89 25.93 11.21
CA MET A 300 -8.13 24.72 11.53
C MET A 300 -6.69 25.09 11.91
N GLY A 301 -6.28 24.75 13.11
CA GLY A 301 -4.90 24.84 13.58
C GLY A 301 -4.05 23.67 13.09
N LEU A 302 -2.83 23.97 12.64
CA LEU A 302 -1.84 23.00 12.19
C LEU A 302 -0.73 22.80 13.24
N PRO A 303 0.06 21.71 13.18
CA PRO A 303 1.09 21.42 14.18
C PRO A 303 2.25 22.43 14.22
N ASP A 304 2.45 23.19 13.13
CA ASP A 304 3.42 24.27 13.05
C ASP A 304 2.88 25.62 13.57
N HIS A 305 1.76 25.59 14.30
CA HIS A 305 1.08 26.73 14.90
C HIS A 305 0.49 27.75 13.90
N THR A 306 0.45 27.41 12.62
CA THR A 306 -0.32 28.19 11.65
C THR A 306 -1.80 27.80 11.66
N ALA A 307 -2.63 28.68 11.09
CA ALA A 307 -4.06 28.51 11.02
C ALA A 307 -4.52 28.57 9.56
N VAL A 308 -5.46 27.70 9.20
CA VAL A 308 -6.05 27.63 7.86
C VAL A 308 -7.55 27.93 7.96
N PRO A 309 -8.05 28.98 7.29
CA PRO A 309 -9.48 29.21 7.18
C PRO A 309 -10.11 28.17 6.24
N LEU A 310 -11.24 27.62 6.68
CA LEU A 310 -12.09 26.70 5.94
C LEU A 310 -13.44 27.38 5.75
N ASP A 311 -13.62 28.00 4.58
CA ASP A 311 -14.87 28.67 4.24
C ASP A 311 -16.02 27.66 4.12
N LYS A 312 -17.26 28.17 4.13
CA LYS A 312 -18.44 27.33 3.88
C LYS A 312 -18.30 26.62 2.53
N GLY A 313 -18.48 25.31 2.55
CA GLY A 313 -18.42 24.44 1.37
C GLY A 313 -17.00 24.05 0.95
N ASP A 314 -15.97 24.57 1.63
CA ASP A 314 -14.58 24.18 1.40
C ASP A 314 -14.37 22.71 1.76
N THR A 315 -13.42 22.06 1.08
CA THR A 315 -13.17 20.62 1.17
C THR A 315 -11.73 20.31 1.49
N ILE A 316 -11.53 19.17 2.15
CA ILE A 316 -10.23 18.53 2.36
C ILE A 316 -10.34 17.11 1.81
N LEU A 317 -9.53 16.78 0.80
CA LEU A 317 -9.42 15.41 0.31
C LEU A 317 -8.68 14.56 1.33
N LEU A 318 -9.36 13.53 1.84
CA LEU A 318 -8.83 12.69 2.90
C LEU A 318 -8.15 11.43 2.36
N TYR A 319 -8.68 10.92 1.25
CA TYR A 319 -8.26 9.66 0.69
C TYR A 319 -8.76 9.52 -0.75
N THR A 320 -7.96 8.87 -1.60
CA THR A 320 -8.38 8.41 -2.92
C THR A 320 -8.20 6.91 -3.02
N THR A 321 -8.99 6.26 -3.84
CA THR A 321 -8.78 4.86 -4.19
C THR A 321 -9.44 4.53 -5.51
N ARG A 322 -8.90 3.54 -6.22
CA ARG A 322 -9.38 3.14 -7.54
C ARG A 322 -9.81 1.69 -7.60
N LYS A 323 -10.70 1.42 -8.57
CA LYS A 323 -10.96 0.08 -9.10
C LYS A 323 -10.61 0.09 -10.58
N PHE A 324 -9.68 -0.77 -10.98
CA PHE A 324 -9.10 -0.79 -12.31
C PHE A 324 -9.91 -1.64 -13.28
N SER A 325 -10.10 -1.17 -14.51
CA SER A 325 -10.51 -2.07 -15.59
C SER A 325 -9.34 -2.93 -16.07
N THR A 326 -9.65 -4.01 -16.77
CA THR A 326 -8.64 -4.80 -17.49
C THR A 326 -7.80 -3.92 -18.42
N ASP A 327 -8.43 -2.97 -19.12
CA ASP A 327 -7.75 -2.13 -20.11
C ASP A 327 -6.79 -1.15 -19.44
N ARG A 328 -7.16 -0.55 -18.31
CA ARG A 328 -6.26 0.29 -17.51
C ARG A 328 -5.05 -0.52 -17.03
N LEU A 329 -5.24 -1.74 -16.52
CA LEU A 329 -4.12 -2.58 -16.09
C LEU A 329 -3.17 -2.89 -17.25
N LYS A 330 -3.70 -3.26 -18.43
CA LYS A 330 -2.87 -3.49 -19.63
C LYS A 330 -2.09 -2.23 -20.03
N LYS A 331 -2.73 -1.06 -20.03
CA LYS A 331 -2.07 0.22 -20.34
C LYS A 331 -0.96 0.52 -19.34
N LEU A 332 -1.22 0.41 -18.04
CA LEU A 332 -0.25 0.66 -16.97
C LEU A 332 0.95 -0.27 -17.06
N THR A 333 0.74 -1.59 -17.17
CA THR A 333 1.85 -2.55 -17.25
C THR A 333 2.65 -2.35 -18.52
N SER A 334 2.00 -2.11 -19.67
CA SER A 334 2.70 -1.85 -20.93
C SER A 334 3.53 -0.57 -20.88
N ALA A 335 2.99 0.52 -20.31
CA ALA A 335 3.68 1.79 -20.16
C ALA A 335 4.86 1.74 -19.19
N CYS A 336 4.88 0.74 -18.31
CA CYS A 336 5.99 0.47 -17.39
C CYS A 336 6.92 -0.65 -17.89
N GLU A 337 6.73 -1.16 -19.12
CA GLU A 337 7.49 -2.31 -19.64
C GLU A 337 7.43 -3.54 -18.72
N LEU A 338 6.26 -3.80 -18.13
CA LEU A 338 6.00 -4.97 -17.29
C LEU A 338 5.24 -6.03 -18.06
N ASN A 339 5.83 -7.22 -18.14
CA ASN A 339 5.23 -8.40 -18.76
C ASN A 339 4.50 -9.25 -17.71
N PRO A 340 3.20 -9.56 -17.90
CA PRO A 340 2.48 -10.45 -17.00
C PRO A 340 2.95 -11.89 -17.14
N ILE A 341 3.34 -12.51 -16.02
CA ILE A 341 3.69 -13.94 -15.93
C ILE A 341 2.45 -14.76 -15.59
N GLU A 342 1.67 -14.29 -14.61
CA GLU A 342 0.51 -14.98 -14.09
C GLU A 342 -0.54 -13.98 -13.59
N HIS A 343 -1.81 -14.34 -13.71
CA HIS A 343 -2.92 -13.48 -13.35
C HIS A 343 -4.02 -14.28 -12.63
N ALA A 344 -4.18 -14.01 -11.33
CA ALA A 344 -5.23 -14.61 -10.52
C ALA A 344 -6.35 -13.59 -10.25
N ARG A 345 -7.58 -13.94 -10.63
CA ARG A 345 -8.75 -13.06 -10.48
C ARG A 345 -9.83 -13.69 -9.60
N SER A 346 -10.48 -12.87 -8.77
CA SER A 346 -11.77 -13.22 -8.18
C SER A 346 -12.76 -12.06 -8.17
N ARG A 347 -14.04 -12.38 -8.08
CA ARG A 347 -15.13 -11.40 -7.96
C ARG A 347 -15.64 -11.36 -6.53
N PHE A 348 -16.09 -10.19 -6.10
CA PHE A 348 -16.78 -10.06 -4.82
C PHE A 348 -18.12 -10.79 -4.88
N ARG A 349 -18.34 -11.72 -3.95
CA ARG A 349 -19.61 -12.43 -3.82
C ARG A 349 -20.52 -11.62 -2.89
N ARG A 350 -21.42 -10.80 -3.45
CA ARG A 350 -22.57 -10.26 -2.70
C ARG A 350 -23.66 -11.31 -2.62
N THR A 351 -24.39 -11.34 -1.50
CA THR A 351 -25.27 -12.45 -1.09
C THR A 351 -26.39 -12.82 -2.08
N ARG A 352 -26.69 -12.02 -3.12
CA ARG A 352 -27.70 -12.37 -4.15
C ARG A 352 -27.47 -11.82 -5.56
N ARG A 353 -26.43 -11.02 -5.83
CA ARG A 353 -26.14 -10.46 -7.17
C ARG A 353 -24.64 -10.51 -7.48
N PRO A 354 -24.24 -10.75 -8.74
CA PRO A 354 -22.85 -10.59 -9.15
C PRO A 354 -22.42 -9.15 -8.88
N SER A 355 -21.36 -8.95 -8.09
CA SER A 355 -20.74 -7.64 -7.96
C SER A 355 -19.97 -7.33 -9.26
N PRO A 356 -20.00 -6.09 -9.77
CA PRO A 356 -19.09 -5.66 -10.84
C PRO A 356 -17.64 -5.62 -10.37
N PHE A 357 -17.41 -5.67 -9.05
CA PHE A 357 -16.10 -5.53 -8.43
C PHE A 357 -15.41 -6.86 -8.14
N GLY A 358 -14.09 -6.84 -8.15
CA GLY A 358 -13.24 -7.96 -7.84
C GLY A 358 -11.86 -7.55 -7.35
N LEU A 359 -10.97 -8.53 -7.32
CA LEU A 359 -9.54 -8.36 -7.05
C LEU A 359 -8.75 -9.13 -8.10
N ASP A 360 -7.66 -8.52 -8.51
CA ASP A 360 -6.66 -9.10 -9.41
C ASP A 360 -5.31 -9.11 -8.68
N LEU A 361 -4.65 -10.27 -8.71
CA LEU A 361 -3.27 -10.46 -8.28
C LEU A 361 -2.44 -10.81 -9.51
N LEU A 362 -1.51 -9.93 -9.87
CA LEU A 362 -0.64 -10.07 -11.03
C LEU A 362 0.78 -10.33 -10.56
N LEU A 363 1.43 -11.34 -11.16
CA LEU A 363 2.88 -11.49 -11.11
C LEU A 363 3.48 -10.93 -12.39
N LEU A 364 4.38 -9.96 -12.24
CA LEU A 364 4.95 -9.20 -13.34
C LEU A 364 6.47 -9.35 -13.36
N ALA A 365 7.07 -9.35 -14.55
CA ALA A 365 8.51 -9.22 -14.77
C ALA A 365 8.81 -7.98 -15.62
N PRO A 366 9.99 -7.34 -15.43
CA PRO A 366 10.41 -6.26 -16.31
C PRO A 366 10.68 -6.76 -17.73
N GLY A 367 10.53 -5.88 -18.72
CA GLY A 367 10.62 -6.17 -20.16
C GLY A 367 11.99 -6.71 -20.59
N SER A 368 13.03 -6.42 -19.82
CA SER A 368 14.39 -6.95 -20.00
C SER A 368 14.55 -8.41 -19.55
N ALA A 369 13.57 -9.01 -18.91
CA ALA A 369 13.62 -10.42 -18.50
C ALA A 369 13.53 -11.33 -19.74
N GLN A 370 14.44 -12.31 -19.84
CA GLN A 370 14.32 -13.37 -20.86
C GLN A 370 13.06 -14.20 -20.56
N THR A 371 12.00 -14.01 -21.34
CA THR A 371 10.78 -14.80 -21.26
C THR A 371 10.97 -16.12 -22.01
N THR A 372 10.99 -17.24 -21.28
CA THR A 372 10.50 -18.50 -21.85
C THR A 372 8.99 -18.33 -22.07
N SER A 373 8.52 -18.45 -23.31
CA SER A 373 7.10 -18.29 -23.68
C SER A 373 6.18 -18.94 -22.63
N SER A 374 5.31 -18.16 -22.00
CA SER A 374 4.37 -18.66 -20.99
C SER A 374 2.93 -18.66 -21.53
N LEU A 375 2.06 -19.43 -20.88
CA LEU A 375 0.61 -19.49 -21.17
C LEU A 375 -0.11 -18.13 -21.05
N ALA A 376 0.52 -17.09 -20.49
CA ALA A 376 -0.09 -15.77 -20.27
C ALA A 376 -0.35 -14.98 -21.56
N ASP A 377 0.38 -15.28 -22.66
CA ASP A 377 0.14 -14.66 -23.97
C ASP A 377 -1.26 -14.99 -24.52
N ASP A 378 -1.89 -16.07 -24.04
CA ASP A 378 -3.26 -16.47 -24.41
C ASP A 378 -4.34 -15.92 -23.47
N ILE A 379 -4.00 -15.41 -22.27
CA ILE A 379 -4.97 -14.87 -21.28
C ILE A 379 -5.56 -13.53 -21.74
N TRP A 380 -4.84 -12.80 -22.58
CA TRP A 380 -5.20 -11.43 -22.99
C TRP A 380 -5.75 -11.28 -24.41
N ARG A 381 -5.92 -12.39 -25.13
CA ARG A 381 -6.60 -12.45 -26.43
C ARG A 381 -8.12 -12.38 -26.31
#